data_AF-A0A2E6L3R9-F1
#
_entry.id   AF-A0A2E6L3R9-F1
#
_cell.length_a   1.000
_cell.length_b   1.000
_cell.length_c   1.000
_cell.angle_alpha   90.00
_cell.angle_beta   90.00
_cell.angle_gamma   90.00
#
_symmetry.space_group_name_H-M   'P 1'
#
loop_
_entity.id
_entity.type
_entity.pdbx_description
1 polymer ?
#
loop_
_entity_poly.entity_id
_entity_poly.type
_entity_poly.pdbx_seq_one_letter_code
_entity_poly.pdbx_strand_id
1 'polypeptide(L)'
;MGLKEIQEQFVKLSLDKQTRERAFQANSDLASEFDDQEQSLKNHAFSLVRKRLGAVKGILSSTRAVLGDYFDEEFLKYAQVSPSPTGLNRHRSDAINFSDWLIEKLSATGHHKGIDVLLSHELVPVRMWMNKKQFRLQFYLRNPSQLIELSKKYSSISRARISPTLMIWKEAPNGSPGYHWRSFSL
;
A
#
# COMPACT_ATOMS: atom_id res chain seq x y z
N MET A 1 -20.79 20.75 3.78
CA MET A 1 -21.52 19.54 4.21
C MET A 1 -20.54 18.45 4.59
N GLY A 2 -20.84 17.73 5.67
CA GLY A 2 -20.11 16.53 6.10
C GLY A 2 -20.52 15.28 5.31
N LEU A 3 -19.68 14.24 5.34
CA LEU A 3 -19.89 12.97 4.63
C LEU A 3 -21.24 12.31 4.94
N LYS A 4 -21.71 12.46 6.18
CA LYS A 4 -22.97 11.91 6.67
C LYS A 4 -24.17 12.55 5.97
N GLU A 5 -24.13 13.86 5.77
CA GLU A 5 -25.19 14.63 5.09
C GLU A 5 -25.26 14.24 3.61
N ILE A 6 -24.12 14.01 2.96
CA ILE A 6 -24.06 13.54 1.58
C ILE A 6 -24.66 12.14 1.45
N GLN A 7 -24.35 11.23 2.38
CA GLN A 7 -24.91 9.87 2.41
C GLN A 7 -26.42 9.87 2.65
N GLU A 8 -26.91 10.70 3.57
CA GLU A 8 -28.34 10.85 3.86
C GLU A 8 -29.12 11.39 2.66
N GLN A 9 -28.55 12.36 1.92
CA GLN A 9 -29.17 12.86 0.70
C GLN A 9 -29.20 11.80 -0.42
N PHE A 10 -28.14 11.02 -0.60
CA PHE A 10 -28.09 9.92 -1.57
C PHE A 10 -29.17 8.84 -1.28
N VAL A 11 -29.37 8.51 0.00
CA VAL A 11 -30.43 7.60 0.45
C VAL A 11 -31.82 8.20 0.16
N LYS A 12 -32.01 9.49 0.41
CA LYS A 12 -33.30 10.17 0.16
C LYS A 12 -33.71 10.13 -1.32
N LEU A 13 -32.76 10.24 -2.25
CA LEU A 13 -33.00 10.20 -3.71
C LEU A 13 -33.26 8.80 -4.27
N SER A 14 -32.62 7.79 -3.68
CA SER A 14 -32.89 6.41 -4.06
C SER A 14 -34.30 5.97 -3.66
N LEU A 15 -34.83 6.53 -2.56
CA LEU A 15 -36.15 6.21 -2.03
C LEU A 15 -37.31 7.03 -2.65
N ASP A 16 -37.08 8.24 -3.14
CA ASP A 16 -38.14 9.10 -3.70
C ASP A 16 -38.01 9.34 -5.21
N LYS A 17 -38.99 8.85 -5.97
CA LYS A 17 -39.07 8.97 -7.43
C LYS A 17 -39.26 10.41 -7.90
N GLN A 18 -40.03 11.24 -7.20
CA GLN A 18 -40.25 12.64 -7.59
C GLN A 18 -39.01 13.50 -7.40
N THR A 19 -38.29 13.29 -6.28
CA THR A 19 -37.02 13.97 -6.04
C THR A 19 -35.96 13.55 -7.08
N ARG A 20 -35.94 12.27 -7.47
CA ARG A 20 -35.06 11.74 -8.53
C ARG A 20 -35.35 12.38 -9.89
N GLU A 21 -36.62 12.46 -10.28
CA GLU A 21 -37.03 13.06 -11.56
C GLU A 21 -36.69 14.57 -11.63
N ARG A 22 -36.77 15.30 -10.52
CA ARG A 22 -36.33 16.71 -10.45
C ARG A 22 -34.81 16.87 -10.50
N ALA A 23 -34.07 15.98 -9.84
CA ALA A 23 -32.61 16.00 -9.79
C ALA A 23 -31.93 15.74 -11.15
N PHE A 24 -32.49 14.84 -11.96
CA PHE A 24 -31.93 14.48 -13.27
C PHE A 24 -32.48 15.31 -14.45
N GLN A 25 -33.31 16.33 -14.19
CA GLN A 25 -33.66 17.31 -15.22
C GLN A 25 -32.49 18.26 -15.45
N ALA A 26 -32.01 18.30 -16.69
CA ALA A 26 -30.97 19.24 -17.12
C ALA A 26 -31.46 20.68 -16.89
N ASN A 27 -30.70 21.45 -16.09
CA ASN A 27 -30.99 22.82 -15.61
C ASN A 27 -31.80 22.97 -14.31
N SER A 28 -31.81 21.97 -13.41
CA SER A 28 -32.30 22.19 -12.04
C SER A 28 -31.17 22.61 -11.10
N ASP A 29 -31.46 23.48 -10.12
CA ASP A 29 -30.52 23.83 -9.04
C ASP A 29 -30.05 22.57 -8.29
N LEU A 30 -30.94 21.56 -8.18
CA LEU A 30 -30.63 20.25 -7.64
C LEU A 30 -29.53 19.52 -8.45
N ALA A 31 -29.52 19.59 -9.78
CA ALA A 31 -28.48 18.97 -10.60
C ALA A 31 -27.10 19.58 -10.31
N SER A 32 -27.01 20.90 -10.13
CA SER A 32 -25.76 21.56 -9.72
C SER A 32 -25.32 21.15 -8.32
N GLU A 33 -26.26 21.02 -7.37
CA GLU A 33 -25.96 20.50 -6.03
C GLU A 33 -25.46 19.04 -6.08
N PHE A 34 -25.95 18.22 -7.03
CA PHE A 34 -25.46 16.86 -7.25
C PHE A 34 -24.05 16.81 -7.83
N ASP A 35 -23.76 17.65 -8.82
CA ASP A 35 -22.41 17.74 -9.39
C ASP A 35 -21.40 18.14 -8.31
N ASP A 36 -21.75 19.11 -7.45
CA ASP A 36 -20.92 19.52 -6.32
C ASP A 36 -20.73 18.39 -5.28
N GLN A 37 -21.78 17.61 -5.02
CA GLN A 37 -21.70 16.46 -4.12
C GLN A 37 -20.88 15.31 -4.70
N GLU A 38 -21.06 15.01 -5.99
CA GLU A 38 -20.26 14.00 -6.68
C GLU A 38 -18.78 14.40 -6.67
N GLN A 39 -18.49 15.68 -6.94
CA GLN A 39 -17.12 16.19 -6.88
C GLN A 39 -16.55 16.12 -5.45
N SER A 40 -17.35 16.45 -4.43
CA SER A 40 -16.97 16.32 -3.03
C SER A 40 -16.68 14.87 -2.64
N LEU A 41 -17.48 13.92 -3.09
CA LEU A 41 -17.28 12.48 -2.89
C LEU A 41 -16.01 11.99 -3.58
N LYS A 42 -15.79 12.39 -4.84
CA LYS A 42 -14.55 12.09 -5.58
C LYS A 42 -13.33 12.62 -4.82
N ASN A 43 -13.36 13.88 -4.41
CA ASN A 43 -12.28 14.51 -3.64
C ASN A 43 -12.01 13.76 -2.31
N HIS A 44 -13.08 13.34 -1.62
CA HIS A 44 -12.96 12.56 -0.39
C HIS A 44 -12.33 11.18 -0.65
N ALA A 45 -12.80 10.45 -1.66
CA ALA A 45 -12.25 9.16 -2.05
C ALA A 45 -10.75 9.27 -2.41
N PHE A 46 -10.37 10.28 -3.20
CA PHE A 46 -8.96 10.56 -3.51
C PHE A 46 -8.13 10.85 -2.26
N SER A 47 -8.68 11.61 -1.30
CA SER A 47 -8.00 11.88 -0.03
C SER A 47 -7.75 10.60 0.77
N LEU A 48 -8.72 9.67 0.80
CA LEU A 48 -8.56 8.37 1.45
C LEU A 48 -7.47 7.52 0.78
N VAL A 49 -7.46 7.48 -0.55
CA VAL A 49 -6.41 6.78 -1.32
C VAL A 49 -5.03 7.37 -1.03
N ARG A 50 -4.90 8.70 -1.00
CA ARG A 50 -3.64 9.37 -0.63
C ARG A 50 -3.17 9.03 0.79
N LYS A 51 -4.09 8.95 1.76
CA LYS A 51 -3.77 8.53 3.14
C LYS A 51 -3.28 7.10 3.19
N ARG A 52 -3.94 6.18 2.46
CA ARG A 52 -3.50 4.78 2.32
C ARG A 52 -2.10 4.70 1.72
N LEU A 53 -1.87 5.41 0.61
CA LEU A 53 -0.57 5.49 -0.04
C LEU A 53 0.51 6.01 0.92
N GLY A 54 0.23 7.08 1.67
CA GLY A 54 1.17 7.62 2.66
C GLY A 54 1.57 6.60 3.72
N ALA A 55 0.60 5.83 4.24
CA ALA A 55 0.88 4.78 5.21
C ALA A 55 1.70 3.62 4.61
N VAL A 56 1.34 3.16 3.41
CA VAL A 56 2.04 2.08 2.70
C VAL A 56 3.46 2.48 2.31
N LYS A 57 3.68 3.73 1.89
CA LYS A 57 5.02 4.31 1.66
C LYS A 57 5.91 4.28 2.90
N GLY A 58 5.33 4.50 4.07
CA GLY A 58 6.07 4.41 5.34
C GLY A 58 6.49 2.97 5.66
N ILE A 59 5.66 1.99 5.30
CA ILE A 59 5.93 0.56 5.54
C ILE A 59 6.93 0.00 4.51
N LEU A 60 6.77 0.34 3.24
CA LEU A 60 7.55 -0.18 2.10
C LEU A 60 8.53 0.88 1.57
N SER A 61 9.21 1.56 2.49
CA SER A 61 10.05 2.73 2.20
C SER A 61 11.20 2.43 1.23
N SER A 62 11.84 1.27 1.35
CA SER A 62 12.95 0.84 0.51
C SER A 62 12.46 0.48 -0.87
N THR A 63 11.38 -0.29 -0.97
CA THR A 63 10.76 -0.64 -2.25
C THR A 63 10.32 0.62 -3.00
N ARG A 64 9.72 1.59 -2.31
CA ARG A 64 9.40 2.90 -2.90
C ARG A 64 10.66 3.64 -3.36
N ALA A 65 11.73 3.65 -2.57
CA ALA A 65 12.98 4.31 -2.95
C ALA A 65 13.61 3.70 -4.21
N VAL A 66 13.34 2.42 -4.49
CA VAL A 66 13.79 1.73 -5.69
C VAL A 66 12.89 2.01 -6.90
N LEU A 67 11.57 1.93 -6.72
CA LEU A 67 10.62 2.04 -7.83
C LEU A 67 10.23 3.48 -8.16
N GLY A 68 10.47 4.44 -7.26
CA GLY A 68 10.15 5.85 -7.49
C GLY A 68 8.66 6.05 -7.76
N ASP A 69 8.35 6.84 -8.80
CA ASP A 69 6.97 7.18 -9.18
C ASP A 69 6.16 5.96 -9.64
N TYR A 70 6.82 4.92 -10.17
CA TYR A 70 6.16 3.68 -10.55
C TYR A 70 5.47 3.00 -9.35
N PHE A 71 6.03 3.13 -8.15
CA PHE A 71 5.39 2.65 -6.92
C PHE A 71 4.04 3.31 -6.68
N ASP A 72 3.98 4.64 -6.85
CA ASP A 72 2.81 5.45 -6.60
C ASP A 72 1.73 5.15 -7.65
N GLU A 73 2.12 5.05 -8.92
CA GLU A 73 1.23 4.71 -10.02
C GLU A 73 0.60 3.33 -9.85
N GLU A 74 1.40 2.31 -9.53
CA GLU A 74 0.88 0.95 -9.30
C GLU A 74 -0.01 0.89 -8.05
N PHE A 75 0.28 1.66 -7.01
CA PHE A 75 -0.59 1.74 -5.84
C PHE A 75 -1.95 2.34 -6.19
N LEU A 76 -1.99 3.38 -7.03
CA LEU A 76 -3.26 3.98 -7.47
C LEU A 76 -4.09 2.98 -8.27
N LYS A 77 -3.47 2.19 -9.16
CA LYS A 77 -4.15 1.11 -9.90
C LYS A 77 -4.68 0.03 -8.96
N TYR A 78 -3.84 -0.42 -8.02
CA TYR A 78 -4.24 -1.36 -6.98
C TYR A 78 -5.44 -0.87 -6.16
N ALA A 79 -5.42 0.40 -5.75
CA ALA A 79 -6.47 0.99 -4.91
C ALA A 79 -7.82 1.16 -5.63
N GLN A 80 -7.83 1.22 -6.97
CA GLN A 80 -9.05 1.28 -7.77
C GLN A 80 -9.79 -0.05 -7.83
N VAL A 81 -9.07 -1.17 -7.83
CA VAL A 81 -9.67 -2.51 -7.99
C VAL A 81 -9.75 -3.30 -6.68
N SER A 82 -9.01 -2.88 -5.66
CA SER A 82 -8.96 -3.58 -4.39
C SER A 82 -9.93 -2.97 -3.38
N PRO A 83 -10.64 -3.80 -2.58
CA PRO A 83 -11.52 -3.29 -1.55
C PRO A 83 -10.75 -2.45 -0.53
N SER A 84 -11.42 -1.45 0.05
CA SER A 84 -10.81 -0.62 1.08
C SER A 84 -10.47 -1.47 2.31
N PRO A 85 -9.25 -1.36 2.87
CA PRO A 85 -8.83 -2.17 3.99
C PRO A 85 -9.58 -1.75 5.27
N THR A 86 -10.07 -2.74 6.03
CA THR A 86 -10.86 -2.55 7.25
C THR A 86 -10.12 -3.01 8.50
N GLY A 87 -10.55 -2.53 9.68
CA GLY A 87 -10.04 -2.95 10.98
C GLY A 87 -8.78 -2.20 11.48
N LEU A 88 -8.32 -2.59 12.67
CA LEU A 88 -7.21 -1.95 13.42
C LEU A 88 -5.86 -1.99 12.66
N ASN A 89 -5.62 -3.04 11.88
CA ASN A 89 -4.37 -3.24 11.14
C ASN A 89 -4.48 -2.92 9.65
N ARG A 90 -5.49 -2.15 9.24
CA ARG A 90 -5.80 -1.86 7.83
C ARG A 90 -4.58 -1.51 6.98
N HIS A 91 -3.69 -0.63 7.45
CA HIS A 91 -2.52 -0.20 6.67
C HIS A 91 -1.47 -1.30 6.49
N ARG A 92 -1.33 -2.19 7.47
CA ARG A 92 -0.42 -3.34 7.41
C ARG A 92 -0.93 -4.39 6.43
N SER A 93 -2.23 -4.68 6.50
CA SER A 93 -2.88 -5.56 5.52
C SER A 93 -2.81 -4.97 4.10
N ASP A 94 -3.05 -3.67 3.95
CA ASP A 94 -2.94 -2.96 2.67
C ASP A 94 -1.53 -3.08 2.09
N ALA A 95 -0.49 -2.92 2.91
CA ALA A 95 0.90 -3.08 2.48
C ALA A 95 1.22 -4.52 2.05
N ILE A 96 0.73 -5.54 2.76
CA ILE A 96 0.91 -6.95 2.37
C ILE A 96 0.23 -7.21 1.02
N ASN A 97 -1.05 -6.87 0.90
CA ASN A 97 -1.84 -7.12 -0.31
C ASN A 97 -1.28 -6.36 -1.52
N PHE A 98 -0.87 -5.10 -1.31
CA PHE A 98 -0.23 -4.32 -2.36
C PHE A 98 1.12 -4.92 -2.79
N SER A 99 1.90 -5.48 -1.86
CA SER A 99 3.16 -6.14 -2.20
C SER A 99 2.93 -7.37 -3.08
N ASP A 100 1.90 -8.16 -2.77
CA ASP A 100 1.55 -9.33 -3.59
C ASP A 100 1.09 -8.91 -4.99
N TRP A 101 0.25 -7.87 -5.08
CA TRP A 101 -0.12 -7.24 -6.36
C TRP A 101 1.09 -6.77 -7.17
N LEU A 102 2.02 -6.07 -6.52
CA LEU A 102 3.20 -5.50 -7.15
C LEU A 102 4.12 -6.59 -7.71
N ILE A 103 4.31 -7.70 -6.97
CA ILE A 103 5.07 -8.86 -7.45
C ILE A 103 4.43 -9.45 -8.70
N GLU A 104 3.10 -9.59 -8.73
CA GLU A 104 2.38 -10.10 -9.90
C GLU A 104 2.62 -9.22 -11.14
N LYS A 105 2.49 -7.89 -11.01
CA LYS A 105 2.67 -6.94 -12.12
C LYS A 105 4.12 -6.86 -12.61
N LEU A 106 5.08 -6.87 -11.69
CA LEU A 106 6.51 -6.88 -12.04
C LEU A 106 6.92 -8.20 -12.72
N SER A 107 6.36 -9.33 -12.27
CA SER A 107 6.63 -10.63 -12.89
C SER A 107 6.16 -10.68 -14.33
N ALA A 108 5.01 -10.05 -14.64
CA ALA A 108 4.46 -10.01 -16.00
C ALA A 108 5.28 -9.13 -16.96
N THR A 109 5.91 -8.06 -16.45
CA THR A 109 6.68 -7.10 -17.28
C THR A 109 8.17 -7.45 -17.38
N GLY A 110 8.64 -8.41 -16.59
CA GLY A 110 10.06 -8.79 -16.50
C GLY A 110 10.96 -7.69 -15.94
N HIS A 111 10.38 -6.57 -15.47
CA HIS A 111 11.09 -5.44 -14.90
C HIS A 111 11.38 -5.71 -13.41
N HIS A 112 12.60 -5.36 -12.98
CA HIS A 112 13.05 -5.39 -11.57
C HIS A 112 13.17 -6.77 -10.90
N LYS A 113 14.03 -7.64 -11.45
CA LYS A 113 14.44 -8.87 -10.77
C LYS A 113 15.07 -8.54 -9.40
N GLY A 114 14.41 -8.91 -8.30
CA GLY A 114 14.86 -8.75 -6.91
C GLY A 114 14.03 -7.81 -6.03
N ILE A 115 12.98 -7.17 -6.56
CA ILE A 115 11.99 -6.45 -5.72
C ILE A 115 11.25 -7.40 -4.78
N ASP A 116 10.95 -8.61 -5.24
CA ASP A 116 10.41 -9.70 -4.43
C ASP A 116 11.28 -9.99 -3.20
N VAL A 117 12.61 -10.02 -3.38
CA VAL A 117 13.56 -10.20 -2.28
C VAL A 117 13.50 -8.99 -1.35
N LEU A 118 13.52 -7.76 -1.87
CA LEU A 118 13.45 -6.54 -1.05
C LEU A 118 12.15 -6.45 -0.24
N LEU A 119 11.01 -6.71 -0.86
CA LEU A 119 9.70 -6.82 -0.20
C LEU A 119 9.70 -7.88 0.89
N SER A 120 10.35 -9.03 0.63
CA SER A 120 10.47 -10.09 1.63
C SER A 120 11.29 -9.69 2.86
N HIS A 121 12.14 -8.67 2.78
CA HIS A 121 12.80 -8.06 3.93
C HIS A 121 11.86 -7.09 4.66
N GLU A 122 11.22 -6.15 3.94
CA GLU A 122 10.37 -5.10 4.52
C GLU A 122 9.09 -5.64 5.17
N LEU A 123 8.53 -6.73 4.63
CA LEU A 123 7.28 -7.32 5.14
C LEU A 123 7.47 -8.17 6.39
N VAL A 124 8.69 -8.52 6.79
CA VAL A 124 8.92 -9.29 8.02
C VAL A 124 8.29 -8.61 9.24
N PRO A 125 8.65 -7.36 9.62
CA PRO A 125 8.09 -6.73 10.81
C PRO A 125 6.57 -6.62 10.73
N VAL A 126 6.02 -6.36 9.53
CA VAL A 126 4.58 -6.31 9.30
C VAL A 126 3.94 -7.66 9.62
N ARG A 127 4.46 -8.74 9.05
CA ARG A 127 3.96 -10.11 9.25
C ARG A 127 4.13 -10.59 10.69
N MET A 128 5.20 -10.20 11.37
CA MET A 128 5.44 -10.55 12.77
C MET A 128 4.41 -9.90 13.67
N TRP A 129 4.16 -8.61 13.47
CA TRP A 129 3.14 -7.85 14.19
C TRP A 129 1.73 -8.42 13.95
N MET A 130 1.39 -8.67 12.69
CA MET A 130 0.09 -9.24 12.30
C MET A 130 -0.17 -10.59 12.95
N ASN A 131 0.86 -11.43 13.07
CA ASN A 131 0.75 -12.77 13.63
C ASN A 131 1.01 -12.83 15.15
N LYS A 132 1.21 -11.68 15.82
CA LYS A 132 1.54 -11.59 17.26
C LYS A 132 2.71 -12.51 17.66
N LYS A 133 3.69 -12.66 16.78
CA LYS A 133 4.89 -13.45 17.07
C LYS A 133 5.92 -12.56 17.73
N GLN A 134 6.64 -13.09 18.74
CA GLN A 134 7.63 -12.35 19.52
C GLN A 134 9.08 -12.55 19.03
N PHE A 135 9.32 -13.54 18.17
CA PHE A 135 10.66 -13.85 17.67
C PHE A 135 10.61 -14.47 16.27
N ARG A 136 11.54 -14.06 15.39
CA ARG A 136 11.78 -14.71 14.10
C ARG A 136 13.23 -14.60 13.69
N LEU A 137 13.73 -15.72 13.18
CA LEU A 137 15.03 -15.84 12.56
C LEU A 137 14.82 -16.14 11.08
N GLN A 138 15.49 -15.43 10.18
CA GLN A 138 15.42 -15.71 8.75
C GLN A 138 16.76 -15.45 8.07
N PHE A 139 17.15 -16.36 7.18
CA PHE A 139 18.34 -16.21 6.35
C PHE A 139 17.97 -15.66 4.99
N TYR A 140 18.81 -14.74 4.52
CA TYR A 140 18.74 -14.16 3.19
C TYR A 140 20.11 -14.30 2.53
N LEU A 141 20.11 -14.46 1.21
CA LEU A 141 21.35 -14.52 0.44
C LEU A 141 22.05 -13.14 0.33
N ARG A 142 21.32 -12.06 0.64
CA ARG A 142 21.75 -10.68 0.41
C ARG A 142 21.25 -9.76 1.52
N ASN A 143 21.98 -8.66 1.72
CA ASN A 143 21.59 -7.60 2.65
C ASN A 143 20.65 -6.59 1.96
N PRO A 144 19.59 -6.09 2.64
CA PRO A 144 18.71 -5.04 2.12
C PRO A 144 19.43 -3.82 1.51
N SER A 145 20.46 -3.30 2.16
CA SER A 145 21.19 -2.10 1.69
C SER A 145 21.86 -2.34 0.35
N GLN A 146 22.44 -3.54 0.15
CA GLN A 146 23.02 -3.94 -1.13
C GLN A 146 21.95 -4.07 -2.21
N LEU A 147 20.78 -4.64 -1.88
CA LEU A 147 19.67 -4.75 -2.83
C LEU A 147 19.24 -3.36 -3.35
N ILE A 148 19.17 -2.36 -2.45
CA ILE A 148 18.81 -0.97 -2.80
C ILE A 148 19.88 -0.31 -3.69
N GLU A 149 21.17 -0.51 -3.40
CA GLU A 149 22.24 0.03 -4.26
C GLU A 149 22.23 -0.60 -5.64
N LEU A 150 22.03 -1.92 -5.69
CA LEU A 150 22.07 -2.68 -6.93
C LEU A 150 20.85 -2.41 -7.79
N SER A 151 19.68 -2.19 -7.19
CA SER A 151 18.47 -1.83 -7.93
C SER A 151 18.54 -0.45 -8.56
N LYS A 152 19.36 0.46 -8.02
CA LYS A 152 19.66 1.76 -8.65
C LYS A 152 20.60 1.61 -9.86
N LYS A 153 21.44 0.58 -9.86
CA LYS A 153 22.55 0.43 -10.82
C LYS A 153 22.30 -0.61 -11.91
N TYR A 154 21.44 -1.59 -11.67
CA TYR A 154 21.21 -2.72 -12.56
C TYR A 154 19.71 -3.04 -12.69
N SER A 155 19.29 -3.41 -13.90
CA SER A 155 17.94 -3.92 -14.17
C SER A 155 17.67 -5.30 -13.54
N SER A 156 18.71 -5.98 -13.05
CA SER A 156 18.59 -7.31 -12.44
C SER A 156 19.56 -7.49 -11.27
N ILE A 157 18.99 -7.68 -10.07
CA ILE A 157 19.72 -7.87 -8.81
C ILE A 157 20.32 -9.29 -8.71
N SER A 158 19.99 -10.20 -9.63
CA SER A 158 20.54 -11.57 -9.66
C SER A 158 22.07 -11.64 -9.80
N ARG A 159 22.71 -10.61 -10.35
CA ARG A 159 24.17 -10.52 -10.53
C ARG A 159 24.92 -9.97 -9.30
N ALA A 160 24.18 -9.57 -8.26
CA ALA A 160 24.73 -9.08 -7.02
C ALA A 160 25.58 -10.14 -6.30
N ARG A 161 26.75 -9.73 -5.78
CA ARG A 161 27.58 -10.54 -4.89
C ARG A 161 26.73 -11.05 -3.73
N ILE A 162 26.87 -12.34 -3.42
CA ILE A 162 26.18 -12.97 -2.30
C ILE A 162 26.79 -12.42 -1.01
N SER A 163 25.93 -11.97 -0.10
CA SER A 163 26.29 -11.56 1.25
C SER A 163 25.27 -12.19 2.18
N PRO A 164 25.52 -13.44 2.62
CA PRO A 164 24.60 -14.16 3.48
C PRO A 164 24.28 -13.28 4.68
N THR A 165 22.99 -13.06 4.93
CA THR A 165 22.53 -12.13 5.93
C THR A 165 21.48 -12.81 6.80
N LEU A 166 21.74 -12.82 8.10
CA LEU A 166 20.81 -13.26 9.12
C LEU A 166 19.98 -12.07 9.58
N MET A 167 18.67 -12.24 9.56
CA MET A 167 17.70 -11.34 10.16
C MET A 167 17.22 -11.93 11.47
N ILE A 168 17.32 -11.14 12.53
CA ILE A 168 16.78 -11.45 13.84
C ILE A 168 15.74 -10.38 14.15
N TRP A 169 14.48 -10.78 14.20
CA TRP A 169 13.40 -9.94 14.70
C TRP A 169 13.00 -10.41 16.09
N LYS A 170 12.87 -9.47 17.02
CA LYS A 170 12.45 -9.74 18.39
C LYS A 170 11.58 -8.59 18.89
N GLU A 171 10.48 -8.91 19.54
CA GLU A 171 9.73 -7.94 20.33
C GLU A 171 10.44 -7.74 21.68
N ALA A 172 10.80 -6.50 22.00
CA ALA A 172 11.37 -6.16 23.29
C ALA A 172 10.31 -6.25 24.39
N PRO A 173 10.69 -6.39 25.67
CA PRO A 173 9.75 -6.54 26.78
C PRO A 173 8.74 -5.39 26.93
N ASN A 174 9.08 -4.20 26.42
CA ASN A 174 8.21 -3.03 26.36
C ASN A 174 7.24 -3.02 25.16
N GLY A 175 7.16 -4.12 24.39
CA GLY A 175 6.36 -4.23 23.17
C GLY A 175 6.97 -3.53 21.95
N SER A 176 8.17 -2.95 22.06
CA SER A 176 8.82 -2.31 20.92
C SER A 176 9.44 -3.35 19.99
N PRO A 177 9.21 -3.29 18.67
CA PRO A 177 9.83 -4.20 17.73
C PRO A 177 11.32 -3.85 17.55
N GLY A 178 12.20 -4.83 17.73
CA GLY A 178 13.62 -4.74 17.40
C GLY A 178 13.97 -5.64 16.22
N TYR A 179 14.72 -5.11 15.26
CA TYR A 179 15.27 -5.89 14.15
C TYR A 179 16.77 -5.69 14.07
N HIS A 180 17.49 -6.80 13.95
CA HIS A 180 18.94 -6.82 13.80
C HIS A 180 19.30 -7.61 12.54
N TRP A 181 20.16 -7.01 11.73
CA TRP A 181 20.71 -7.62 10.52
C TRP A 181 22.18 -7.91 10.76
N ARG A 182 22.58 -9.16 10.55
CA ARG A 182 23.97 -9.59 10.62
C ARG A 182 24.38 -10.20 9.28
N SER A 183 25.20 -9.47 8.53
CA SER A 183 25.81 -9.99 7.31
C SER A 183 27.09 -10.75 7.65
N PHE A 184 27.36 -11.81 6.89
CA PHE A 184 28.58 -12.60 7.00
C PHE A 184 29.45 -12.31 5.77
N SER A 185 30.73 -12.07 6.00
CA SER A 185 31.73 -12.06 4.94
C SER A 185 32.10 -13.51 4.61
N LEU A 186 31.94 -13.88 3.34
CA LEU A 186 32.57 -15.05 2.74
C LEU A 186 33.96 -14.67 2.23
#